data_AF-A0A7V0ML74-F1
#
_entry.id   AF-A0A7V0ML74-F1
#
_cell.length_a   1.000
_cell.length_b   1.000
_cell.length_c   1.000
_cell.angle_alpha   90.00
_cell.angle_beta   90.00
_cell.angle_gamma   90.00
#
_symmetry.space_group_name_H-M   'P 1'
#
loop_
_entity.id
_entity.type
_entity.pdbx_description
1 polymer ?
#
loop_
_entity_poly.entity_id
_entity_poly.type
_entity_poly.pdbx_seq_one_letter_code
_entity_poly.pdbx_strand_id
1 'polypeptide(L)' 'MSFLNNYIYYIGAFGLIFIGLYIILVKHNLIKVIIGLSILDTGVNLFLISIG' A
#
# COMPACT_ATOMS: atom_id res chain seq x y z
N MET A 1 -14.25 -1.96 20.48
CA MET A 1 -13.16 -2.51 19.63
C MET A 1 -13.27 -2.08 18.16
N SER A 2 -13.68 -0.84 17.86
CA SER A 2 -13.72 -0.29 16.49
C SER A 2 -12.58 0.71 16.24
N PHE A 3 -12.17 1.47 17.26
CA PHE A 3 -11.10 2.45 17.14
C PHE A 3 -9.72 1.85 16.86
N LEU A 4 -9.38 0.71 17.48
CA LEU A 4 -8.10 0.02 17.26
C LEU A 4 -7.93 -0.51 15.83
N ASN A 5 -9.03 -0.93 15.19
CA ASN A 5 -9.01 -1.40 13.81
C ASN A 5 -8.70 -0.26 12.84
N ASN A 6 -9.31 0.92 13.02
CA ASN A 6 -9.01 2.07 12.16
C ASN A 6 -7.51 2.43 12.18
N TYR A 7 -6.86 2.41 13.34
CA TYR A 7 -5.40 2.67 13.41
C TYR A 7 -4.58 1.56 12.74
N ILE A 8 -4.99 0.29 12.86
CA ILE A 8 -4.31 -0.84 12.20
C ILE A 8 -4.46 -0.78 10.68
N TYR A 9 -5.65 -0.45 10.17
CA TYR A 9 -5.87 -0.30 8.73
C TYR A 9 -5.12 0.90 8.17
N TYR A 10 -5.06 2.01 8.91
CA TYR A 10 -4.28 3.19 8.51
C TYR A 10 -2.77 2.89 8.44
N ILE A 11 -2.22 2.20 9.45
CA ILE A 11 -0.81 1.81 9.51
C ILE A 11 -0.49 0.74 8.44
N GLY A 12 -1.37 -0.24 8.24
CA GLY A 12 -1.22 -1.29 7.24
C GLY A 12 -1.26 -0.74 5.81
N ALA A 13 -2.18 0.19 5.54
CA ALA A 13 -2.27 0.87 4.25
C ALA A 13 -1.00 1.71 3.97
N PHE A 14 -0.53 2.46 4.96
CA PHE A 14 0.73 3.21 4.84
C PHE A 14 1.93 2.29 4.57
N GLY A 15 2.02 1.14 5.26
CA GLY A 15 3.07 0.15 5.05
C GLY A 15 3.06 -0.42 3.62
N LEU A 16 1.88 -0.77 3.10
CA LEU A 16 1.72 -1.28 1.73
C LEU A 16 2.11 -0.25 0.67
N ILE A 17 1.73 1.02 0.87
CA ILE A 17 2.09 2.12 -0.04
C ILE A 17 3.62 2.31 -0.06
N PHE A 18 4.28 2.33 1.10
CA PHE A 18 5.73 2.45 1.19
C PHE A 18 6.48 1.28 0.53
N ILE A 19 5.99 0.05 0.71
CA ILE A 19 6.58 -1.14 0.08
C ILE A 19 6.40 -1.10 -1.45
N GLY A 20 5.21 -0.74 -1.93
CA GLY A 20 4.94 -0.57 -3.37
C GLY A 20 5.88 0.47 -4.00
N LEU A 21 6.03 1.62 -3.36
CA LEU A 21 6.95 2.69 -3.78
C LEU A 21 8.41 2.22 -3.80
N TYR A 22 8.85 1.50 -2.77
CA TYR A 22 10.21 0.98 -2.71
C TYR A 22 10.52 0.01 -3.86
N ILE A 23 9.57 -0.86 -4.20
CA ILE A 23 9.73 -1.82 -5.31
C ILE A 23 9.85 -1.10 -6.65
N ILE A 24 9.05 -0.05 -6.87
CA ILE A 24 9.05 0.77 -8.10
C ILE A 24 10.41 1.50 -8.27
N LEU A 25 10.96 2.06 -7.20
CA LEU A 25 12.21 2.82 -7.22
C LEU A 25 13.46 1.94 -7.36
N VAL A 26 13.48 0.76 -6.74
CA VAL A 26 14.70 -0.06 -6.64
C VAL A 26 14.88 -1.03 -7.82
N LYS A 27 13.81 -1.39 -8.53
CA LYS A 27 13.87 -2.41 -9.58
C LYS A 27 13.77 -1.80 -10.98
N HIS A 28 14.79 -2.00 -11.80
CA HIS A 28 14.81 -1.63 -13.22
C HIS A 28 14.01 -2.58 -14.14
N ASN A 29 13.58 -3.75 -13.64
CA ASN A 29 12.78 -4.69 -14.43
C ASN A 29 11.31 -4.27 -14.45
N LEU A 30 10.78 -4.02 -15.65
CA LEU A 30 9.39 -3.60 -15.88
C LEU A 30 8.36 -4.50 -15.20
N ILE A 31 8.52 -5.83 -15.25
CA ILE A 31 7.61 -6.79 -14.59
C ILE A 31 7.57 -6.56 -13.07
N LYS A 32 8.73 -6.27 -12.47
CA LYS A 32 8.85 -6.08 -11.02
C LYS A 32 8.27 -4.72 -10.60
N VAL A 33 8.38 -3.71 -11.45
CA VAL A 33 7.70 -2.42 -11.30
C VAL A 33 6.18 -2.57 -11.38
N ILE A 34 5.65 -3.34 -12.33
CA ILE A 34 4.21 -3.61 -12.45
C ILE A 34 3.66 -4.29 -11.18
N ILE A 35 4.38 -5.28 -10.64
CA ILE A 35 4.01 -5.93 -9.37
C ILE A 35 4.01 -4.92 -8.21
N GLY A 36 5.03 -4.06 -8.12
CA GLY A 36 5.09 -2.99 -7.12
C GLY A 36 3.94 -1.99 -7.26
N LEU A 37 3.54 -1.67 -8.49
CA LEU A 37 2.43 -0.78 -8.79
C LEU A 37 1.08 -1.39 -8.39
N SER A 38 0.85 -2.68 -8.69
CA SER A 38 -0.35 -3.40 -8.24
C SER A 38 -0.45 -3.46 -6.71
N ILE A 39 0.66 -3.64 -6.00
CA ILE A 39 0.69 -3.60 -4.53
C ILE A 39 0.36 -2.19 -4.02
N LEU A 40 0.89 -1.16 -4.68
CA LEU A 40 0.62 0.24 -4.34
C LEU A 40 -0.87 0.58 -4.54
N ASP A 41 -1.47 0.21 -5.67
CA ASP A 41 -2.90 0.37 -5.94
C ASP A 41 -3.77 -0.29 -4.86
N THR A 42 -3.39 -1.51 -4.45
CA THR A 42 -4.11 -2.22 -3.39
C THR A 42 -3.97 -1.51 -2.04
N GLY A 43 -2.79 -0.97 -1.73
CA GLY A 43 -2.54 -0.18 -0.52
C GLY A 43 -3.30 1.15 -0.49
N VAL A 44 -3.39 1.85 -1.63
CA VAL A 44 -4.17 3.09 -1.76
C VAL A 44 -5.67 2.81 -1.67
N ASN A 45 -6.16 1.72 -2.27
CA ASN A 45 -7.55 1.33 -2.13
C ASN A 45 -7.91 1.01 -0.67
N LEU A 46 -7.03 0.30 0.05
CA LEU A 46 -7.20 0.03 1.48
C LEU A 46 -7.19 1.32 2.30
N PHE A 47 -6.34 2.29 1.95
CA PHE A 47 -6.28 3.61 2.57
C PHE A 47 -7.57 4.40 2.39
N LEU A 48 -8.11 4.42 1.16
CA LEU A 48 -9.36 5.10 0.83
C LEU A 48 -10.55 4.52 1.60
N ILE A 49 -10.67 3.19 1.66
CA ILE A 49 -11.72 2.49 2.42
C ILE A 49 -11.57 2.72 3.94
N SER A 50 -10.36 2.98 4.42
CA SER A 50 -10.13 3.26 5.85
C SER A 50 -10.47 4.69 6.24
N ILE A 51 -10.59 5.61 5.28
CA ILE A 51 -10.86 7.03 5.50
C ILE A 51 -12.34 7.37 5.27
N GLY A 52 -12.96 6.79 4.25
CA GLY A 52 -14.37 7.00 3.89
C GLY A 52 -15.30 5.99 4.55
#